data_AF-A0A538JI87-F1
#
_entry.id   AF-A0A538JI87-F1
#
_cell.length_a   1.000
_cell.length_b   1.000
_cell.length_c   1.000
_cell.angle_alpha   90.00
_cell.angle_beta   90.00
_cell.angle_gamma   90.00
#
_symmetry.space_group_name_H-M   'P 1'
#
loop_
_entity.id
_entity.type
_entity.pdbx_description
1 polymer ?
#
loop_
_entity_poly.entity_id
_entity_poly.type
_entity_poly.pdbx_seq_one_letter_code
_entity_poly.pdbx_strand_id
1 'polypeptide(L)'
;MPLFGRKPAPAPAVPGTPVRRTLPPPSQLRRDRRALLRVREERIRDLGGLMLEMYRRDQFRQDLVVDRCTELVALEERIAELDALLSAAMSVRHRPAARCECGAPILWGSKFCASCGRPVGASAAPVPPQEA
;
A
#
# COMPACT_ATOMS: atom_id res chain seq x y z
N MET A 1 -47.73 -37.44 18.73
CA MET A 1 -48.04 -36.19 18.01
C MET A 1 -47.00 -35.13 18.37
N PRO A 2 -45.93 -34.90 17.60
CA PRO A 2 -45.11 -33.69 17.76
C PRO A 2 -45.47 -32.65 16.70
N LEU A 3 -45.74 -31.43 17.16
CA LEU A 3 -46.02 -30.25 16.36
C LEU A 3 -44.70 -29.69 15.79
N PHE A 4 -44.54 -29.75 14.47
CA PHE A 4 -43.42 -29.10 13.78
C PHE A 4 -43.61 -27.59 13.75
N GLY A 5 -42.82 -26.87 14.56
CA GLY A 5 -42.67 -25.42 14.45
C GLY A 5 -41.93 -25.05 13.16
N ARG A 6 -42.63 -24.43 12.21
CA ARG A 6 -42.00 -23.85 11.01
C ARG A 6 -41.14 -22.65 11.40
N LYS A 7 -39.82 -22.77 11.16
CA LYS A 7 -38.87 -21.65 11.21
C LYS A 7 -39.15 -20.71 10.03
N PRO A 8 -39.32 -19.39 10.23
CA PRO A 8 -39.59 -18.47 9.13
C PRO A 8 -38.39 -18.36 8.20
N ALA A 9 -38.68 -18.23 6.91
CA ALA A 9 -37.70 -18.09 5.84
C ALA A 9 -36.87 -16.80 5.99
N PRO A 10 -35.58 -16.81 5.65
CA PRO A 10 -34.74 -15.62 5.71
C PRO A 10 -35.20 -14.58 4.67
N ALA A 11 -35.32 -13.33 5.12
CA ALA A 11 -35.65 -12.18 4.29
C ALA A 11 -34.58 -11.96 3.19
N PRO A 12 -34.95 -11.42 2.02
CA PRO A 12 -34.02 -11.21 0.93
C PRO A 12 -32.93 -10.20 1.33
N ALA A 13 -31.68 -10.58 1.12
CA ALA A 13 -30.52 -9.75 1.37
C ALA A 13 -30.54 -8.50 0.47
N VAL A 14 -30.49 -7.33 1.08
CA VAL A 14 -30.35 -6.04 0.38
C VAL A 14 -28.90 -5.90 -0.08
N PRO A 15 -28.61 -5.80 -1.39
CA PRO A 15 -27.25 -5.57 -1.87
C PRO A 15 -26.92 -4.09 -1.77
N GLY A 16 -25.81 -3.73 -1.11
CA GLY A 16 -25.25 -2.37 -1.29
C GLY A 16 -24.43 -1.75 -0.18
N THR A 17 -24.06 -2.42 0.92
CA THR A 17 -23.13 -1.79 1.88
C THR A 17 -21.69 -1.92 1.37
N PRO A 18 -20.97 -0.82 1.05
CA PRO A 18 -19.59 -0.91 0.63
C PRO A 18 -18.74 -1.35 1.81
N VAL A 19 -18.32 -2.61 1.81
CA VAL A 19 -17.35 -3.12 2.77
C VAL A 19 -16.04 -2.37 2.50
N ARG A 20 -15.75 -1.35 3.33
CA ARG A 20 -14.41 -0.75 3.36
C ARG A 20 -13.44 -1.84 3.78
N ARG A 21 -12.76 -2.45 2.80
CA ARG A 21 -11.66 -3.37 3.07
C ARG A 21 -10.60 -2.58 3.84
N THR A 22 -10.47 -2.87 5.13
CA THR A 22 -9.42 -2.31 5.96
C THR A 22 -8.08 -2.80 5.40
N LEU A 23 -7.21 -1.84 5.05
CA LEU A 23 -5.87 -2.15 4.60
C LEU A 23 -5.12 -2.93 5.69
N PRO A 24 -4.37 -4.01 5.35
CA PRO A 24 -3.59 -4.75 6.33
C PRO A 24 -2.58 -3.85 7.06
N PRO A 25 -2.23 -4.17 8.32
CA PRO A 25 -1.27 -3.39 9.07
C PRO A 25 0.13 -3.43 8.39
N PRO A 26 0.91 -2.34 8.48
CA PRO A 26 2.18 -2.20 7.77
C PRO A 26 3.23 -3.23 8.19
N SER A 27 3.13 -3.78 9.41
CA SER A 27 4.02 -4.84 9.88
C SER A 27 3.79 -6.17 9.15
N GLN A 28 2.54 -6.50 8.81
CA GLN A 28 2.20 -7.69 8.02
C GLN A 28 2.71 -7.51 6.59
N LEU A 29 2.42 -6.37 5.95
CA LEU A 29 2.93 -6.06 4.59
C LEU A 29 4.46 -6.19 4.49
N ARG A 30 5.21 -5.72 5.50
CA ARG A 30 6.68 -5.88 5.55
C ARG A 30 7.13 -7.33 5.73
N ARG A 31 6.35 -8.17 6.42
CA ARG A 31 6.66 -9.60 6.58
C ARG A 31 6.40 -10.33 5.28
N ASP A 32 5.25 -10.10 4.66
CA ASP A 32 4.83 -10.71 3.41
C ASP A 32 5.81 -10.35 2.28
N ARG A 33 6.21 -9.07 2.18
CA ARG A 33 7.24 -8.63 1.22
C ARG A 33 8.55 -9.40 1.39
N ARG A 34 9.03 -9.54 2.63
CA ARG A 34 10.28 -10.27 2.92
C ARG A 34 10.17 -11.76 2.62
N ALA A 35 8.99 -12.36 2.82
CA ALA A 35 8.74 -13.74 2.46
C ALA A 35 8.77 -13.91 0.92
N LEU A 36 8.07 -13.05 0.19
CA LEU A 36 8.05 -13.11 -1.28
C LEU A 36 9.43 -12.87 -1.90
N LEU A 37 10.25 -11.97 -1.34
CA LEU A 37 11.61 -11.77 -1.81
C LEU A 37 12.48 -13.03 -1.70
N ARG A 38 12.34 -13.80 -0.62
CA ARG A 38 13.04 -15.09 -0.46
C ARG A 38 12.57 -16.11 -1.49
N VAL A 39 11.25 -16.23 -1.68
CA VAL A 39 10.68 -17.11 -2.70
C VAL A 39 11.16 -16.74 -4.09
N ARG A 40 11.19 -15.43 -4.44
CA ARG A 40 11.72 -14.95 -5.72
C ARG A 40 13.17 -15.38 -5.91
N GLU A 41 14.01 -15.20 -4.89
CA GLU A 41 15.42 -15.57 -4.97
C GLU A 41 15.62 -17.09 -5.16
N GLU A 42 14.85 -17.90 -4.42
CA GLU A 42 14.82 -19.36 -4.59
C GLU A 42 14.42 -19.75 -6.01
N ARG A 43 13.33 -19.17 -6.54
CA ARG A 43 12.85 -19.46 -7.89
C ARG A 43 13.81 -19.03 -9.00
N ILE A 44 14.53 -17.92 -8.81
CA ILE A 44 15.58 -17.50 -9.76
C ILE A 44 16.74 -18.51 -9.75
N ARG A 45 17.15 -18.99 -8.56
CA ARG A 45 18.17 -20.03 -8.45
C ARG A 45 17.72 -21.34 -9.09
N ASP A 46 16.48 -21.75 -8.86
CA ASP A 46 15.88 -22.95 -9.48
C ASP A 46 15.83 -22.84 -11.01
N LEU A 47 15.42 -21.67 -11.54
CA LEU A 47 15.38 -21.42 -12.98
C LEU A 47 16.78 -21.53 -13.62
N GLY A 48 17.80 -20.99 -12.95
CA GLY A 48 19.19 -21.14 -13.39
C GLY A 48 19.65 -22.59 -13.40
N GLY A 49 19.31 -23.36 -12.37
CA GLY A 49 19.58 -24.80 -12.31
C GLY A 49 18.88 -25.58 -13.43
N LEU A 50 17.61 -25.26 -13.69
CA LEU A 50 16.85 -25.84 -14.79
C LEU A 50 17.49 -25.53 -16.15
N MET A 51 17.90 -24.28 -16.39
CA MET A 51 18.59 -23.87 -17.61
C MET A 51 19.90 -24.62 -17.81
N LEU A 52 20.69 -24.78 -16.75
CA LEU A 52 21.94 -25.55 -16.80
C LEU A 52 21.68 -27.03 -17.14
N GLU A 53 20.68 -27.65 -16.52
CA GLU A 53 20.34 -29.05 -16.80
C GLU A 53 19.80 -29.26 -18.22
N MET A 54 18.99 -28.34 -18.75
CA MET A 54 18.53 -28.39 -20.14
C MET A 54 19.70 -28.26 -21.12
N TYR A 55 20.64 -27.36 -20.85
CA TYR A 55 21.85 -27.20 -21.67
C TYR A 55 22.72 -28.47 -21.64
N ARG A 56 23.00 -29.03 -20.46
CA ARG A 56 23.81 -30.25 -20.32
C ARG A 56 23.25 -31.47 -21.04
N ARG A 57 21.92 -31.53 -21.20
CA ARG A 57 21.20 -32.64 -21.84
C ARG A 57 20.82 -32.37 -23.29
N ASP A 58 21.14 -31.18 -23.80
CA ASP A 58 20.77 -30.68 -25.13
C ASP A 58 19.26 -30.77 -25.41
N GLN A 59 18.44 -30.55 -24.37
CA GLN A 59 16.99 -30.64 -24.42
C GLN A 59 16.38 -29.32 -23.98
N PHE A 60 16.22 -28.40 -24.93
CA PHE A 60 15.65 -27.10 -24.65
C PHE A 60 14.12 -27.12 -24.79
N ARG A 61 13.42 -26.93 -23.66
CA ARG A 61 11.96 -26.78 -23.64
C ARG A 61 11.58 -25.35 -23.31
N GLN A 62 11.35 -24.56 -24.36
CA GLN A 62 11.03 -23.14 -24.22
C GLN A 62 9.74 -22.91 -23.41
N ASP A 63 8.69 -23.71 -23.62
CA ASP A 63 7.41 -23.55 -22.92
C ASP A 63 7.58 -23.62 -21.40
N LEU A 64 8.39 -24.58 -20.92
CA LEU A 64 8.69 -24.71 -19.49
C LEU A 64 9.43 -23.49 -18.94
N VAL A 65 10.33 -22.89 -19.71
CA VAL A 65 11.03 -21.66 -19.31
C VAL A 65 10.05 -20.50 -19.22
N VAL A 66 9.18 -20.35 -20.22
CA VAL A 66 8.15 -19.32 -20.24
C VAL A 66 7.22 -19.46 -19.05
N ASP A 67 6.73 -20.67 -18.74
CA ASP A 67 5.87 -20.93 -17.58
C ASP A 67 6.56 -20.54 -16.26
N ARG A 68 7.84 -20.87 -16.08
CA ARG A 68 8.59 -20.48 -14.87
C ARG A 68 8.86 -18.99 -14.78
N CYS A 69 9.11 -18.34 -15.92
CA CYS A 69 9.26 -16.88 -15.98
C CYS A 69 7.94 -16.17 -15.66
N THR A 70 6.79 -16.67 -16.13
CA THR A 70 5.49 -16.06 -15.81
C THR A 70 5.17 -16.17 -14.31
N GLU A 71 5.47 -17.30 -13.67
CA GLU A 71 5.37 -17.45 -12.21
C GLU A 71 6.28 -16.43 -11.47
N LEU A 72 7.51 -16.23 -11.95
CA LEU A 72 8.45 -15.25 -11.38
C LEU A 72 7.95 -13.81 -11.54
N VAL A 73 7.46 -13.45 -12.72
CA VAL A 73 6.90 -12.12 -12.99
C VAL A 73 5.71 -11.85 -12.08
N ALA A 74 4.82 -12.82 -11.89
CA ALA A 74 3.68 -12.68 -10.97
C ALA A 74 4.14 -12.44 -9.51
N LEU A 75 5.23 -13.08 -9.07
CA LEU A 75 5.83 -12.79 -7.75
C LEU A 75 6.38 -11.37 -7.66
N GLU A 76 7.07 -10.91 -8.72
CA GLU A 76 7.61 -9.55 -8.79
C GLU A 76 6.52 -8.48 -8.77
N GLU A 77 5.44 -8.68 -9.53
CA GLU A 77 4.26 -7.81 -9.52
C GLU A 77 3.66 -7.72 -8.12
N ARG A 78 3.53 -8.86 -7.43
CA ARG A 78 3.01 -8.89 -6.06
C ARG A 78 3.93 -8.16 -5.07
N ILE A 79 5.24 -8.28 -5.22
CA ILE A 79 6.22 -7.52 -4.40
C ILE A 79 6.06 -6.03 -4.66
N ALA A 80 5.94 -5.62 -5.93
CA ALA A 80 5.75 -4.22 -6.31
C ALA A 80 4.45 -3.64 -5.75
N GLU A 81 3.37 -4.42 -5.74
CA GLU A 81 2.10 -4.04 -5.11
C GLU A 81 2.27 -3.79 -3.61
N LEU A 82 2.96 -4.70 -2.89
CA LEU A 82 3.23 -4.52 -1.46
C LEU A 82 4.09 -3.29 -1.19
N ASP A 83 5.06 -2.99 -2.07
CA ASP A 83 5.89 -1.78 -1.99
C ASP A 83 5.07 -0.51 -2.19
N ALA A 84 4.15 -0.51 -3.15
CA ALA A 84 3.23 0.61 -3.36
C ALA A 84 2.34 0.84 -2.12
N LEU A 85 1.79 -0.23 -1.53
CA LEU A 85 0.97 -0.14 -0.31
C LEU A 85 1.78 0.37 0.88
N LEU A 86 3.02 -0.08 1.04
CA LEU A 86 3.91 0.39 2.11
C LEU A 86 4.30 1.86 1.93
N SER A 87 4.58 2.28 0.69
CA SER A 87 4.86 3.68 0.35
C SER A 87 3.66 4.58 0.68
N ALA A 88 2.45 4.17 0.27
CA ALA A 88 1.22 4.89 0.57
C ALA A 88 0.94 4.98 2.08
N ALA A 89 1.18 3.91 2.84
CA ALA A 89 1.01 3.92 4.29
C ALA A 89 2.02 4.86 5.00
N MET A 90 3.23 4.99 4.45
CA MET A 90 4.26 5.89 4.99
C MET A 90 3.98 7.36 4.64
N SER A 91 3.50 7.65 3.43
CA SER A 91 3.17 9.03 3.01
C SER A 91 2.02 9.63 3.81
N VAL A 92 1.01 8.82 4.18
CA VAL A 92 -0.07 9.25 5.09
C VAL A 92 0.47 9.62 6.47
N ARG A 93 1.47 8.90 6.98
CA ARG A 93 2.10 9.20 8.27
C ARG A 93 3.01 10.43 8.19
N HIS A 94 3.68 10.63 7.06
CA HIS A 94 4.69 11.65 6.88
C HIS A 94 4.18 12.77 5.98
N ARG A 95 3.14 13.48 6.43
CA ARG A 95 2.72 14.72 5.77
C ARG A 95 3.78 15.78 6.09
N PRO A 96 4.46 16.37 5.11
CA PRO A 96 5.47 17.39 5.41
C PRO A 96 4.83 18.52 6.22
N ALA A 97 5.51 18.97 7.28
CA ALA A 97 5.09 20.16 8.00
C ALA A 97 5.01 21.30 6.99
N ALA A 98 3.88 22.01 6.93
CA ALA A 98 3.76 23.19 6.09
C ALA A 98 4.90 24.15 6.45
N ARG A 99 5.51 24.81 5.46
CA ARG A 99 6.54 25.82 5.74
C ARG A 99 5.96 27.19 5.54
N CYS A 100 6.27 28.11 6.44
CA CYS A 100 5.94 29.50 6.25
C CYS A 100 6.86 30.09 5.17
N GLU A 101 6.47 31.20 4.55
CA GLU A 101 7.33 31.97 3.65
C GLU A 101 8.65 32.41 4.32
N CYS A 102 8.67 32.56 5.65
CA CYS A 102 9.89 32.83 6.41
C CYS A 102 10.81 31.59 6.57
N GLY A 103 10.42 30.43 6.04
CA GLY A 103 11.18 29.18 6.10
C GLY A 103 10.92 28.33 7.35
N ALA A 104 10.26 28.88 8.38
CA ALA A 104 9.97 28.17 9.62
C ALA A 104 8.94 27.04 9.42
N PRO A 105 9.11 25.89 10.10
CA PRO A 105 8.13 24.81 10.08
C PRO A 105 6.86 25.24 10.82
N ILE A 106 5.72 25.07 10.18
CA ILE A 106 4.40 25.34 10.72
C ILE A 106 3.86 24.04 11.32
N LEU A 107 3.59 24.07 12.62
CA LEU A 107 2.97 22.93 13.30
C LEU A 107 1.56 22.68 12.76
N TRP A 108 1.18 21.41 12.66
CA TRP A 108 -0.15 21.06 12.16
C TRP A 108 -1.25 21.70 13.02
N GLY A 109 -2.23 22.33 12.36
CA GLY A 109 -3.33 23.02 13.02
C GLY A 109 -3.03 24.44 13.52
N SER A 110 -1.80 24.95 13.34
CA SER A 110 -1.50 26.34 13.68
C SER A 110 -2.04 27.32 12.61
N LYS A 111 -2.74 28.36 13.07
CA LYS A 111 -3.28 29.43 12.21
C LYS A 111 -2.24 30.51 11.90
N PHE A 112 -1.16 30.58 12.70
CA PHE A 112 -0.10 31.56 12.63
C PHE A 112 1.27 30.88 12.76
N CYS A 113 2.30 31.46 12.14
CA CYS A 113 3.68 31.01 12.29
C CYS A 113 4.24 31.40 13.66
N ALA A 114 4.78 30.43 14.41
CA ALA A 114 5.42 30.65 15.71
C ALA A 114 6.72 31.48 15.65
N SER A 115 7.31 31.67 14.46
CA SER A 115 8.57 32.41 14.29
C SER A 115 8.38 33.83 13.75
N CYS A 116 7.39 34.07 12.88
CA CYS A 116 7.18 35.38 12.25
C CYS A 116 5.78 35.96 12.46
N GLY A 117 4.87 35.25 13.13
CA GLY A 117 3.50 35.69 13.41
C GLY A 117 2.55 35.72 12.22
N ARG A 118 3.01 35.45 10.99
CA ARG A 118 2.16 35.52 9.79
C ARG A 118 1.05 34.46 9.80
N PRO A 119 -0.18 34.80 9.36
CA PRO A 119 -1.24 33.82 9.20
C PRO A 119 -0.89 32.81 8.09
N VAL A 120 -1.21 31.54 8.33
CA VAL A 120 -0.95 30.44 7.39
C VAL A 120 -2.28 30.00 6.76
N GLY A 121 -2.36 30.11 5.44
CA GLY A 121 -3.58 29.82 4.68
C GLY A 121 -4.30 31.12 4.30
N ALA A 122 -4.11 31.55 3.06
CA ALA A 122 -4.71 32.79 2.58
C ALA A 122 -6.25 32.68 2.54
N SER A 123 -6.91 33.38 3.46
CA SER A 123 -7.68 34.53 3.03
C SER A 123 -7.05 35.75 3.70
N ALA A 124 -6.35 36.54 2.91
CA ALA A 124 -5.98 37.88 3.27
C ALA A 124 -7.26 38.66 3.61
N ALA A 125 -7.36 39.15 4.84
CA ALA A 125 -8.11 40.35 5.15
C ALA A 125 -7.13 41.27 5.89
N PRO A 126 -6.75 42.43 5.33
CA PRO A 126 -5.87 43.37 6.00
C PRO A 126 -6.63 43.95 7.20
N VAL A 127 -6.11 43.73 8.41
CA VAL A 127 -6.51 44.54 9.57
C VAL A 127 -5.55 45.72 9.63
N PRO A 128 -6.05 46.98 9.60
CA PRO A 128 -5.22 48.18 9.58
C PRO A 128 -4.41 48.38 10.88
N PRO A 129 -3.39 49.26 10.88
CA PRO A 129 -2.46 49.44 11.99
C PRO A 129 -3.13 50.05 13.22
N GLN A 130 -2.76 49.58 14.41
CA GLN A 130 -3.02 50.29 15.66
C GLN A 130 -1.71 50.87 16.19
N GLU A 131 -1.54 52.18 15.97
CA GLU A 131 -0.76 53.07 16.83
C GLU A 131 -1.67 53.53 17.98
N ALA A 132 -1.23 53.28 19.22
CA ALA A 132 -1.36 54.18 20.38
C ALA A 132 -0.52 53.60 21.53
#